data_AF-A0A8T5NY95-F1
#
_entry.id   AF-A0A8T5NY95-F1
#
_cell.length_a   1.000
_cell.length_b   1.000
_cell.length_c   1.000
_cell.angle_alpha   90.00
_cell.angle_beta   90.00
_cell.angle_gamma   90.00
#
_symmetry.space_group_name_H-M   'P 1'
#
loop_
_entity.id
_entity.type
_entity.pdbx_description
1 polymer ?
#
loop_
_entity_poly.entity_id
_entity_poly.type
_entity_poly.pdbx_seq_one_letter_code
_entity_poly.pdbx_strand_id
1 'polypeptide(L)'
;MSATEILKKNKTVIAVIAAVLVLAVIFSSYSKASDSMPTGQVISKNRFAIIETNKGTIKAELYEDGAPITTKNFIKLAESGFYN
;
A
#
# COMPACT_ATOMS: atom_id res chain seq x y z
N MET A 1 30.80 4.68 11.01
CA MET A 1 29.48 5.28 10.71
C MET A 1 28.87 5.72 12.03
N SER A 2 28.60 7.02 12.22
CA SER A 2 28.24 7.59 13.53
C SER A 2 26.75 7.39 13.85
N ALA A 3 26.41 7.25 15.13
CA ALA A 3 25.02 7.12 15.61
C ALA A 3 24.10 8.27 15.13
N THR A 4 24.69 9.43 14.86
CA THR A 4 23.99 10.62 14.33
C THR A 4 23.50 10.43 12.88
N GLU A 5 24.18 9.60 12.08
CA GLU A 5 23.79 9.30 10.68
C GLU A 5 22.61 8.33 10.61
N ILE A 6 22.58 7.35 11.52
CA ILE A 6 21.51 6.34 11.62
C ILE A 6 20.20 7.00 12.05
N LEU A 7 20.27 7.94 13.00
CA LEU A 7 19.08 8.67 13.47
C LEU A 7 18.50 9.61 12.40
N LYS A 8 19.34 10.14 11.49
CA LYS A 8 18.93 11.03 10.40
C LYS A 8 18.21 10.27 9.29
N LYS A 9 18.68 9.06 8.95
CA LYS A 9 18.10 8.18 7.90
C LYS A 9 16.65 7.74 8.23
N ASN A 10 16.36 7.43 9.50
CA ASN A 10 15.04 6.96 9.91
C ASN A 10 14.00 8.09 9.97
N LYS A 11 14.42 9.32 10.30
CA LYS A 11 13.54 10.50 10.25
C LYS A 11 13.05 10.78 8.83
N THR A 12 13.91 10.63 7.82
CA THR A 12 13.54 10.82 6.41
C THR A 12 12.59 9.74 5.92
N VAL A 13 12.84 8.47 6.26
CA VAL A 13 11.95 7.35 5.85
C VAL A 13 10.57 7.45 6.51
N ILE A 14 10.51 7.81 7.81
CA ILE A 14 9.25 8.03 8.52
C ILE A 14 8.50 9.25 7.93
N ALA A 15 9.22 10.31 7.56
CA ALA A 15 8.63 11.48 6.91
C ALA A 15 8.04 11.15 5.52
N VAL A 16 8.68 10.26 4.75
CA VAL A 16 8.17 9.80 3.44
C VAL A 16 6.92 8.92 3.61
N ILE A 17 6.93 7.99 4.57
CA ILE A 17 5.75 7.15 4.86
C ILE A 17 4.57 8.01 5.36
N ALA A 18 4.84 8.97 6.25
CA ALA A 18 3.82 9.91 6.72
C ALA A 18 3.29 10.81 5.60
N ALA A 19 4.15 11.29 4.70
CA ALA A 19 3.73 12.10 3.54
C ALA A 19 2.86 11.30 2.55
N VAL A 20 3.16 10.01 2.33
CA VAL A 20 2.36 9.10 1.50
C VAL A 20 0.99 8.84 2.15
N LEU A 21 0.93 8.70 3.47
CA LEU A 21 -0.33 8.55 4.20
C LEU A 21 -1.16 9.84 4.22
N VAL A 22 -0.54 11.02 4.33
CA VAL A 22 -1.23 12.32 4.27
C VAL A 22 -1.79 12.60 2.86
N LEU A 23 -1.07 12.21 1.81
CA LEU A 23 -1.58 12.26 0.42
C LEU A 23 -2.80 11.35 0.22
N ALA A 24 -2.89 10.23 0.94
CA ALA A 24 -4.05 9.33 0.91
C ALA A 24 -5.30 9.94 1.57
N VAL A 25 -5.14 10.80 2.59
CA VAL A 25 -6.27 11.47 3.28
C VAL A 25 -6.81 12.63 2.44
N ILE A 26 -5.96 13.38 1.74
CA ILE A 26 -6.37 14.52 0.90
C ILE A 26 -7.15 14.04 -0.34
N PHE A 27 -6.87 12.82 -0.82
CA PHE A 27 -7.63 12.20 -1.91
C PHE A 27 -9.08 11.86 -1.52
N SER A 28 -9.38 11.73 -0.22
CA SER A 28 -10.72 11.44 0.30
C SER A 28 -11.71 12.61 0.14
N SER A 29 -11.22 13.84 -0.12
CA SER A 29 -12.06 15.01 -0.41
C SER A 29 -12.46 15.14 -1.88
N TYR A 30 -11.90 14.31 -2.78
CA TYR A 30 -12.30 14.24 -4.19
C TYR A 30 -13.11 12.96 -4.45
N SER A 31 -14.31 12.87 -3.90
CA SER A 31 -15.24 11.81 -4.32
C SER A 31 -16.65 12.35 -4.39
N LYS A 32 -17.01 12.84 -5.59
CA LYS A 32 -18.41 12.90 -6.01
C LYS A 32 -18.95 11.49 -6.23
N ALA A 33 -20.25 11.39 -6.01
CA ALA A 33 -21.02 10.19 -5.68
C ALA A 33 -21.33 9.20 -6.81
N SER A 34 -21.76 8.03 -6.32
CA SER A 34 -22.62 6.96 -6.85
C SER A 34 -22.09 6.08 -8.00
N ASP A 35 -22.07 4.77 -7.76
CA ASP A 35 -23.26 3.98 -8.07
C ASP A 35 -23.37 2.73 -7.19
N SER A 36 -24.60 2.47 -6.78
CA SER A 36 -25.02 1.33 -5.97
C SER A 36 -25.05 0.09 -6.86
N MET A 37 -24.36 -0.99 -6.50
CA MET A 37 -24.59 -2.33 -7.08
C MET A 37 -25.00 -3.34 -6.00
N PRO A 38 -25.87 -4.30 -6.35
CA PRO A 38 -26.66 -5.08 -5.41
C PRO A 38 -25.83 -6.16 -4.72
N THR A 39 -26.26 -6.44 -3.49
CA THR A 39 -25.65 -7.33 -2.51
C THR A 39 -25.83 -8.80 -2.91
N GLY A 40 -24.84 -9.35 -3.61
CA GLY A 40 -24.55 -10.78 -3.61
C GLY A 40 -23.14 -10.95 -3.06
N GLN A 41 -22.95 -11.78 -2.03
CA GLN A 41 -21.62 -12.08 -1.50
C GLN A 41 -20.78 -12.80 -2.56
N VAL A 42 -20.13 -12.03 -3.42
CA VAL A 42 -18.96 -12.51 -4.14
C VAL A 42 -17.87 -12.52 -3.09
N ILE A 43 -17.52 -13.71 -2.58
CA ILE A 43 -16.27 -13.88 -1.84
C ILE A 43 -15.16 -13.67 -2.88
N SER A 44 -14.84 -12.40 -3.15
CA SER A 44 -13.69 -12.00 -3.93
C SER A 44 -12.48 -12.55 -3.20
N LYS A 45 -11.83 -13.56 -3.79
CA LYS A 45 -10.66 -14.18 -3.22
C LYS A 45 -9.49 -13.22 -3.47
N ASN A 46 -9.39 -12.21 -2.61
CA ASN A 46 -8.29 -11.26 -2.61
C ASN A 46 -6.95 -12.00 -2.64
N ARG A 47 -6.02 -11.48 -3.43
CA ARG A 47 -4.66 -12.03 -3.49
C ARG A 47 -3.86 -11.61 -2.26
N PHE A 48 -2.85 -12.40 -1.94
CA PHE A 48 -1.88 -12.07 -0.89
C PHE A 48 -0.53 -11.73 -1.50
N ALA A 49 0.07 -10.65 -1.03
CA ALA A 49 1.47 -10.32 -1.27
C ALA A 49 2.33 -10.90 -0.14
N ILE A 50 3.39 -11.62 -0.51
CA ILE A 50 4.43 -12.08 0.41
C ILE A 50 5.61 -11.12 0.27
N ILE A 51 5.92 -10.42 1.35
CA ILE A 51 7.01 -9.45 1.39
C ILE A 51 8.08 -10.01 2.31
N GLU A 52 9.21 -10.41 1.72
CA GLU A 52 10.37 -10.89 2.46
C GLU A 52 11.22 -9.70 2.88
N THR A 53 11.52 -9.61 4.18
CA THR A 53 12.39 -8.59 4.73
C THR A 53 13.49 -9.24 5.57
N ASN A 54 14.55 -8.50 5.87
CA ASN A 54 15.59 -8.96 6.80
C ASN A 54 15.09 -9.12 8.26
N LYS A 55 13.84 -8.75 8.55
CA LYS A 55 13.18 -8.93 9.86
C LYS A 55 12.08 -10.00 9.83
N GLY A 56 11.95 -10.72 8.72
CA GLY A 56 10.96 -11.78 8.53
C GLY A 56 9.97 -11.47 7.41
N THR A 57 8.96 -12.33 7.30
CA THR A 57 7.99 -12.32 6.20
C THR A 57 6.70 -11.65 6.62
N ILE A 58 6.26 -10.68 5.83
CA ILE A 58 4.95 -10.03 5.98
C ILE A 58 4.02 -10.61 4.92
N LYS A 59 2.84 -11.08 5.34
CA LYS A 59 1.76 -11.50 4.45
C LYS A 59 0.67 -10.44 4.46
N ALA A 60 0.51 -9.74 3.35
CA ALA A 60 -0.49 -8.69 3.19
C ALA A 60 -1.62 -9.16 2.26
N GLU A 61 -2.87 -9.05 2.69
CA GLU A 61 -4.03 -9.24 1.81
C GLU A 61 -4.27 -7.97 0.99
N LEU A 62 -4.54 -8.12 -0.30
CA LEU A 62 -4.75 -7.00 -1.19
C LEU A 62 -6.24 -6.80 -1.45
N TYR A 63 -6.77 -5.65 -1.04
CA TYR A 63 -8.21 -5.37 -1.16
C TYR A 63 -8.55 -4.88 -2.58
N GLU A 64 -8.62 -5.82 -3.52
CA GLU A 64 -8.82 -5.53 -4.95
C GLU A 64 -10.19 -4.91 -5.22
N ASP A 65 -11.22 -5.25 -4.44
CA ASP A 65 -12.56 -4.71 -4.60
C ASP A 65 -12.64 -3.24 -4.14
N GLY A 66 -12.04 -2.91 -3.00
CA GLY A 66 -12.06 -1.55 -2.44
C GLY A 66 -11.01 -0.61 -3.01
N ALA A 67 -9.90 -1.15 -3.54
CA ALA A 67 -8.80 -0.37 -4.11
C ALA A 67 -8.23 -1.02 -5.39
N PRO A 68 -9.04 -1.17 -6.47
CA PRO A 68 -8.66 -1.94 -7.66
C PRO A 68 -7.47 -1.36 -8.41
N ILE A 69 -7.43 -0.02 -8.56
CA ILE A 69 -6.36 0.65 -9.31
C ILE A 69 -5.03 0.57 -8.53
N THR A 70 -5.07 0.86 -7.23
CA THR A 70 -3.89 0.83 -6.36
C THR A 70 -3.31 -0.57 -6.29
N THR A 71 -4.16 -1.58 -6.07
CA THR A 71 -3.72 -2.96 -5.98
C THR A 71 -3.13 -3.45 -7.29
N LYS A 72 -3.74 -3.12 -8.44
CA LYS A 72 -3.20 -3.44 -9.76
C LYS A 72 -1.81 -2.83 -9.99
N ASN A 73 -1.61 -1.56 -9.60
CA ASN A 73 -0.32 -0.89 -9.73
C ASN A 73 0.74 -1.52 -8.82
N PHE A 74 0.38 -1.80 -7.56
CA PHE A 74 1.28 -2.47 -6.62
C PHE A 74 1.78 -3.80 -7.18
N ILE A 75 0.88 -4.62 -7.71
CA ILE A 75 1.21 -5.94 -8.27
C ILE A 75 2.10 -5.79 -9.49
N LYS A 76 1.77 -4.89 -10.42
CA LYS A 76 2.60 -4.63 -11.60
C LYS A 76 4.03 -4.23 -11.22
N LEU A 77 4.18 -3.35 -10.22
CA LEU A 77 5.49 -2.91 -9.76
C LEU A 77 6.26 -4.05 -9.08
N ALA A 78 5.59 -4.84 -8.24
CA ALA A 78 6.17 -6.02 -7.60
C ALA A 78 6.64 -7.07 -8.62
N GLU A 79 5.81 -7.41 -9.61
CA GLU A 79 6.14 -8.35 -10.69
C GLU A 79 7.28 -7.83 -11.59
N SER A 80 7.44 -6.51 -11.73
CA SER A 80 8.59 -5.91 -12.42
C SER A 80 9.89 -5.90 -11.60
N GLY A 81 9.85 -6.37 -10.35
CA GLY A 81 11.01 -6.39 -9.45
C GLY A 81 11.36 -5.03 -8.83
N PHE A 82 10.44 -4.05 -8.86
CA PHE A 82 10.70 -2.70 -8.36
C PHE A 82 11.03 -2.66 -6.85
N TYR A 83 10.51 -3.62 -6.08
CA TYR A 83 10.67 -3.68 -4.61
C TYR A 83 11.71 -4.71 -4.13
N ASN A 84 12.51 -5.27 -5.03
CA ASN A 84 13.56 -6.26 -4.72
C ASN A 84 14.85 -5.60 -4.23
#